data_AF-A0AAN6G5P5-F1
#
_entry.id   AF-A0AAN6G5P5-F1
#
_cell.length_a   1.000
_cell.length_b   1.000
_cell.length_c   1.000
_cell.angle_alpha   90.00
_cell.angle_beta   90.00
_cell.angle_gamma   90.00
#
_symmetry.space_group_name_H-M   'P 1'
#
loop_
_entity.id
_entity.type
_entity.pdbx_description
1 polymer ?
#
loop_
_entity_poly.entity_id
_entity_poly.type
_entity_poly.pdbx_seq_one_letter_code
_entity_poly.pdbx_strand_id
1 'polypeptide(L)'
;MTRSKAAAARKVDADLRPLLDGMRCEVAAQCSFDGIVGAQSAKSSLRDVILFRRPAMRALRSRLDHASSSNILLYGPPGTGKTMLAKAMVTESQCKYLINVRASDVRSKWEGESERFIKNLFLYAQENMPCIVFID
;
A
#
# COMPACT_ATOMS: atom_id res chain seq x y z
N MET A 1 5.44 -25.90 -18.96
CA MET A 1 6.92 -26.03 -18.95
C MET A 1 7.44 -24.63 -19.18
N THR A 2 8.10 -23.88 -18.29
CA THR A 2 9.07 -24.09 -17.19
C THR A 2 9.27 -22.66 -16.63
N ARG A 3 9.33 -22.28 -15.35
CA ARG A 3 9.67 -22.89 -14.07
C ARG A 3 8.85 -22.16 -13.00
N SER A 4 7.95 -22.88 -12.33
CA SER A 4 7.54 -22.51 -10.97
C SER A 4 8.76 -22.78 -10.08
N LYS A 5 9.60 -21.77 -9.90
CA LYS A 5 10.58 -21.77 -8.81
C LYS A 5 9.75 -21.46 -7.57
N ALA A 6 9.40 -22.48 -6.80
CA ALA A 6 8.86 -22.32 -5.47
C ALA A 6 9.83 -21.42 -4.70
N ALA A 7 9.50 -20.13 -4.58
CA ALA A 7 10.16 -19.24 -3.67
C ALA A 7 9.88 -19.83 -2.29
N ALA A 8 10.90 -20.37 -1.63
CA ALA A 8 10.82 -20.75 -0.23
C ALA A 8 10.06 -19.63 0.49
N ALA A 9 8.94 -19.96 1.15
CA ALA A 9 8.09 -18.99 1.81
C ALA A 9 8.95 -18.22 2.81
N ARG A 10 9.45 -17.05 2.39
CA ARG A 10 10.27 -16.17 3.21
C ARG A 10 9.31 -15.60 4.23
N LYS A 11 9.32 -16.19 5.42
CA LYS A 11 8.51 -15.75 6.54
C LYS A 11 9.06 -14.44 7.06
N VAL A 12 8.15 -13.59 7.52
CA VAL A 12 8.50 -12.40 8.30
C VAL A 12 9.29 -12.83 9.54
N ASP A 13 10.40 -12.13 9.80
CA ASP A 13 11.23 -12.34 10.98
C ASP A 13 10.37 -12.20 12.25
N ALA A 14 10.49 -13.16 13.17
CA ALA A 14 9.66 -13.24 14.37
C ALA A 14 9.75 -11.97 15.24
N ASP A 15 10.95 -11.40 15.34
CA ASP A 15 11.24 -10.22 16.16
C ASP A 15 10.55 -8.95 15.65
N LEU A 16 10.31 -8.86 14.33
CA LEU A 16 9.70 -7.68 13.68
C LEU A 16 8.19 -7.79 13.56
N ARG A 17 7.62 -8.99 13.73
CA ARG A 17 6.18 -9.23 13.57
C ARG A 17 5.31 -8.39 14.52
N PRO A 18 5.64 -8.24 15.82
CA PRO A 18 4.85 -7.39 16.72
C PRO A 18 4.86 -5.91 16.30
N LEU A 19 6.00 -5.43 15.79
CA LEU A 19 6.15 -4.06 15.31
C LEU A 19 5.29 -3.82 14.06
N LEU A 20 5.33 -4.76 13.10
CA LEU A 20 4.55 -4.69 11.87
C LEU A 20 3.04 -4.84 12.11
N ASP A 21 2.64 -5.68 13.08
CA ASP A 21 1.25 -5.78 13.53
C ASP A 21 0.77 -4.46 14.16
N GLY A 22 1.63 -3.73 14.86
CA GLY A 22 1.32 -2.39 15.39
C GLY A 22 1.15 -1.31 14.32
N MET A 23 1.78 -1.47 13.14
CA MET A 23 1.64 -0.56 11.99
C MET A 23 0.40 -0.85 11.15
N ARG A 24 -0.21 -2.02 11.36
CA ARG A 24 -1.45 -2.40 10.69
C ARG A 24 -2.60 -1.64 11.33
N CYS A 25 -3.22 -0.77 10.55
CA CYS A 25 -4.46 -0.12 10.91
C CYS A 25 -5.64 -0.83 10.24
N GLU A 26 -6.62 -1.23 11.06
CA GLU A 26 -7.95 -1.54 10.54
C GLU A 26 -8.60 -0.22 10.12
N VAL A 27 -9.10 -0.20 8.90
CA VAL A 27 -9.61 1.03 8.29
C VAL A 27 -10.94 1.36 8.94
N ALA A 28 -10.94 2.36 9.83
CA ALA A 28 -12.17 2.94 10.34
C ALA A 28 -12.95 3.53 9.17
N ALA A 29 -14.22 3.12 9.02
CA ALA A 29 -15.13 3.47 7.92
C ALA A 29 -15.46 4.97 7.76
N GLN A 30 -14.73 5.87 8.41
CA GLN A 30 -15.05 7.29 8.56
C GLN A 30 -14.39 8.19 7.49
N CYS A 31 -13.56 7.66 6.60
CA CYS A 31 -12.91 8.46 5.55
C CYS A 31 -13.19 7.90 4.15
N SER A 32 -13.90 8.67 3.33
CA SER A 32 -14.21 8.40 1.91
C SER A 32 -13.72 9.56 1.04
N PHE A 33 -13.57 9.36 -0.27
CA PHE A 33 -13.19 10.45 -1.18
C PHE A 33 -14.23 11.59 -1.22
N ASP A 34 -15.48 11.31 -0.90
CA ASP A 34 -16.54 12.32 -0.86
C ASP A 34 -16.41 13.24 0.36
N GLY A 35 -15.82 12.75 1.46
CA GLY A 35 -15.54 13.55 2.65
C GLY A 35 -14.34 14.49 2.52
N ILE A 36 -13.58 14.42 1.42
CA ILE A 36 -12.39 15.25 1.19
C ILE A 36 -12.81 16.41 0.28
N VAL A 37 -12.49 17.65 0.61
CA VAL A 37 -12.78 18.79 -0.26
C VAL A 37 -11.64 19.01 -1.26
N GLY A 38 -11.96 19.20 -2.54
CA GLY A 38 -10.97 19.48 -3.59
C GLY A 38 -10.25 18.23 -4.13
N ALA A 39 -9.05 18.45 -4.71
CA ALA A 39 -8.16 17.43 -5.27
C ALA A 39 -8.80 16.49 -6.31
N GLN A 40 -9.72 16.99 -7.14
CA GLN A 40 -10.50 16.20 -8.09
C GLN A 40 -9.64 15.42 -9.07
N SER A 41 -8.55 16.01 -9.56
CA SER A 41 -7.60 15.33 -10.45
C SER A 41 -6.97 14.12 -9.75
N ALA A 42 -6.45 14.30 -8.53
CA ALA A 42 -5.86 13.22 -7.75
C ALA A 42 -6.88 12.12 -7.44
N LYS A 43 -8.10 12.48 -7.03
CA LYS A 43 -9.18 11.50 -6.78
C LYS A 43 -9.53 10.69 -8.02
N SER A 44 -9.61 11.33 -9.19
CA SER A 44 -9.89 10.64 -10.45
C SER A 44 -8.78 9.64 -10.76
N SER A 45 -7.51 10.06 -10.69
CA SER A 45 -6.37 9.17 -10.93
C SER A 45 -6.31 8.01 -9.93
N LEU A 46 -6.63 8.26 -8.65
CA LEU A 46 -6.70 7.20 -7.64
C LEU A 46 -7.83 6.20 -7.94
N ARG A 47 -9.00 6.68 -8.38
CA ARG A 47 -10.13 5.82 -8.79
C ARG A 47 -9.78 4.96 -9.99
N ASP A 48 -9.07 5.51 -10.98
CA ASP A 48 -8.60 4.75 -12.14
C ASP A 48 -7.69 3.60 -11.68
N VAL A 49 -6.73 3.87 -10.79
CA VAL A 49 -5.84 2.83 -10.24
C VAL A 49 -6.63 1.74 -9.51
N ILE A 50 -7.62 2.11 -8.69
CA ILE A 50 -8.49 1.14 -8.00
C ILE A 50 -9.26 0.30 -9.02
N LEU A 51 -9.82 0.93 -10.06
CA LEU A 51 -10.58 0.26 -11.11
C LEU A 51 -9.72 -0.75 -11.87
N PHE A 52 -8.52 -0.37 -12.33
CA PHE A 52 -7.59 -1.25 -13.04
C PHE A 52 -7.11 -2.44 -12.20
N ARG A 53 -7.23 -2.37 -10.87
CA ARG A 53 -6.88 -3.48 -9.96
C ARG A 53 -8.00 -4.51 -9.79
N ARG A 54 -9.23 -4.19 -10.19
CA ARG A 54 -10.36 -5.13 -10.06
C ARG A 54 -10.19 -6.35 -10.96
N PRO A 55 -10.60 -7.55 -10.52
CA PRO A 55 -10.50 -8.77 -11.33
C PRO A 55 -11.17 -8.64 -12.72
N ALA A 56 -12.27 -7.89 -12.80
CA ALA A 56 -12.99 -7.63 -14.04
C ALA A 56 -12.14 -6.93 -15.13
N MET A 57 -11.14 -6.14 -14.73
CA MET A 57 -10.27 -5.39 -15.65
C MET A 57 -9.04 -6.19 -16.09
N ARG A 58 -8.91 -7.47 -15.69
CA ARG A 58 -7.72 -8.30 -15.96
C ARG A 58 -7.40 -8.44 -17.45
N ALA A 59 -8.42 -8.64 -18.30
CA ALA A 59 -8.25 -8.81 -19.75
C ALA A 59 -7.77 -7.52 -20.44
N LEU A 60 -8.22 -6.36 -19.96
CA LEU A 60 -7.76 -5.07 -20.45
C LEU A 60 -6.32 -4.79 -20.00
N ARG A 61 -6.02 -5.07 -18.73
CA ARG A 61 -4.68 -4.88 -18.14
C ARG A 61 -3.61 -5.74 -18.83
N SER A 62 -3.93 -6.97 -19.24
CA SER A 62 -2.97 -7.82 -19.97
C SER A 62 -2.64 -7.31 -21.38
N ARG A 63 -3.44 -6.39 -21.93
CA ARG A 63 -3.24 -5.80 -23.25
C ARG A 63 -2.55 -4.43 -23.19
N LEU A 64 -2.32 -3.90 -21.99
CA LEU A 64 -1.74 -2.58 -21.75
C LEU A 64 -0.42 -2.75 -21.01
N ASP A 65 0.70 -2.47 -21.68
CA ASP A 65 2.06 -2.64 -21.14
C ASP A 65 2.30 -1.88 -19.82
N HIS A 66 1.56 -0.80 -19.59
CA HIS A 66 1.73 0.11 -18.45
C HIS A 66 0.64 0.00 -17.37
N ALA A 67 -0.39 -0.84 -17.54
CA ALA A 67 -1.55 -0.86 -16.65
C ALA A 67 -1.30 -1.54 -15.28
N SER A 68 -0.03 -1.79 -14.93
CA SER A 68 0.35 -2.57 -13.74
C SER A 68 1.13 -1.78 -12.69
N SER A 69 1.54 -0.53 -12.94
CA SER A 69 2.29 0.24 -11.94
C SER A 69 1.37 0.58 -10.76
N SER A 70 1.54 -0.18 -9.67
CA SER A 70 0.73 -0.10 -8.44
C SER A 70 1.24 0.96 -7.47
N ASN A 71 2.02 1.92 -7.96
CA ASN A 71 2.78 2.86 -7.15
C ASN A 71 2.27 4.27 -7.41
N ILE A 72 1.81 4.94 -6.37
CA ILE A 72 1.30 6.31 -6.43
C ILE A 72 2.16 7.18 -5.53
N LEU A 73 2.56 8.35 -6.04
CA LEU A 73 3.20 9.39 -5.25
C LEU A 73 2.22 10.54 -5.06
N LEU A 74 1.84 10.80 -3.82
CA LEU A 74 1.05 11.97 -3.46
C LEU A 74 2.00 13.10 -3.06
N TYR A 75 2.07 14.16 -3.88
CA TYR A 75 2.96 15.30 -3.63
C TYR A 75 2.18 16.62 -3.56
N GLY A 76 2.74 17.63 -2.89
CA GLY A 76 2.23 19.01 -2.86
C GLY A 76 2.46 19.72 -1.53
N PRO A 77 1.94 20.94 -1.35
CA PRO A 77 2.08 21.71 -0.10
C PRO A 77 1.52 20.96 1.13
N PRO A 78 2.05 21.22 2.35
CA PRO A 78 1.47 20.68 3.57
C PRO A 78 0.02 21.19 3.74
N GLY A 79 -0.83 20.40 4.40
CA GLY A 79 -2.24 20.76 4.64
C GLY A 79 -3.22 20.47 3.49
N THR A 80 -2.76 19.93 2.36
CA THR A 80 -3.63 19.54 1.22
C THR A 80 -4.32 18.16 1.37
N GLY A 81 -4.23 17.54 2.56
CA GLY A 81 -4.96 16.31 2.86
C GLY A 81 -4.39 15.02 2.25
N LYS A 82 -3.10 14.97 1.88
CA LYS A 82 -2.46 13.77 1.31
C LYS A 82 -2.63 12.51 2.16
N THR A 83 -2.35 12.59 3.45
CA THR A 83 -2.56 11.49 4.41
C THR A 83 -4.03 11.10 4.51
N MET A 84 -4.96 12.04 4.36
CA MET A 84 -6.40 11.77 4.39
C MET A 84 -6.87 11.09 3.09
N LEU A 85 -6.35 11.53 1.93
CA LEU A 85 -6.55 10.88 0.63
C LEU A 85 -6.06 9.44 0.65
N ALA A 86 -4.87 9.19 1.22
CA ALA A 86 -4.34 7.85 1.35
C ALA A 86 -5.25 6.95 2.19
N LYS A 87 -5.74 7.43 3.34
CA LYS A 87 -6.69 6.67 4.18
C LYS A 87 -8.00 6.40 3.46
N ALA A 88 -8.57 7.40 2.79
CA ALA A 88 -9.81 7.27 2.02
C ALA A 88 -9.66 6.29 0.84
N MET A 89 -8.48 6.23 0.21
CA MET A 89 -8.19 5.28 -0.86
C MET A 89 -8.33 3.83 -0.38
N VAL A 90 -7.93 3.52 0.85
CA VAL A 90 -8.02 2.15 1.40
C VAL A 90 -9.47 1.75 1.62
N THR A 91 -10.29 2.68 2.12
CA THR A 91 -11.73 2.48 2.27
C THR A 91 -12.39 2.21 0.91
N GLU A 92 -12.06 3.01 -0.11
CA GLU A 92 -12.66 2.91 -1.45
C GLU A 92 -12.16 1.67 -2.22
N SER A 93 -10.92 1.25 -1.99
CA SER A 93 -10.34 0.06 -2.61
C SER A 93 -10.82 -1.24 -1.97
N GLN A 94 -11.64 -1.19 -0.91
CA GLN A 94 -12.10 -2.35 -0.14
C GLN A 94 -10.94 -3.26 0.31
N CYS A 95 -9.79 -2.66 0.62
CA CYS A 95 -8.66 -3.41 1.17
C CYS A 95 -8.94 -3.77 2.63
N LYS A 96 -8.41 -4.91 3.09
CA LYS A 96 -8.62 -5.36 4.47
C LYS A 96 -7.86 -4.48 5.45
N TYR A 97 -6.65 -4.07 5.08
CA TYR A 97 -5.72 -3.39 5.97
C TYR A 97 -4.97 -2.26 5.27
N LEU A 98 -4.69 -1.21 6.03
CA LEU A 98 -3.68 -0.19 5.72
C LEU A 98 -2.44 -0.46 6.57
N ILE A 99 -1.28 -0.62 5.94
CA ILE A 99 -0.01 -0.67 6.65
C ILE A 99 0.57 0.74 6.59
N ASN A 100 0.54 1.46 7.70
CA ASN A 100 1.03 2.83 7.79
C ASN A 100 2.47 2.83 8.32
N VAL A 101 3.40 3.23 7.48
CA VAL A 101 4.84 3.27 7.79
C VAL A 101 5.27 4.71 7.86
N ARG A 102 5.71 5.18 9.04
CA ARG A 102 6.29 6.51 9.15
C ARG A 102 7.77 6.45 8.79
N ALA A 103 8.32 7.52 8.23
CA ALA A 103 9.75 7.63 7.98
C ALA A 103 10.61 7.38 9.24
N SER A 104 10.10 7.72 10.43
CA SER A 104 10.74 7.42 11.72
C SER A 104 10.86 5.93 12.01
N ASP A 105 9.92 5.13 11.52
CA ASP A 105 9.87 3.69 11.77
C ASP A 105 10.90 2.93 10.93
N VAL A 106 11.34 3.52 9.80
CA VAL A 106 12.35 2.94 8.90
C VAL A 106 13.77 3.22 9.38
N ARG A 107 14.01 4.31 10.12
CA ARG A 107 15.35 4.76 10.51
C ARG A 107 15.84 4.07 11.79
N SER A 108 16.75 3.11 11.66
CA SER A 108 17.51 2.54 12.78
C SER A 108 18.82 3.30 13.02
N LYS A 109 19.37 3.21 14.24
CA LYS A 109 20.72 3.72 14.58
C LYS A 109 21.85 2.83 14.03
N TRP A 110 21.52 1.63 13.56
CA TRP A 110 22.47 0.60 13.13
C TRP A 110 22.33 0.34 11.63
N GLU A 111 23.47 0.31 10.92
CA GLU A 111 23.54 -0.01 9.49
C GLU A 111 23.01 -1.43 9.23
N GLY A 112 22.14 -1.58 8.21
CA GLY A 112 21.56 -2.87 7.80
C GLY A 112 20.20 -3.23 8.43
N GLU A 113 19.82 -2.64 9.56
CA GLU A 113 18.50 -2.88 10.17
C GLU A 113 17.35 -2.32 9.33
N SER A 114 17.53 -1.15 8.70
CA SER A 114 16.53 -0.55 7.80
C SER A 114 16.21 -1.43 6.58
N GLU A 115 17.22 -2.06 5.96
CA GLU A 115 17.00 -2.96 4.82
C GLU A 115 16.24 -4.21 5.23
N ARG A 116 16.61 -4.78 6.39
CA ARG A 116 15.91 -5.91 7.00
C ARG A 116 14.44 -5.55 7.28
N PHE A 117 14.18 -4.35 7.80
CA PHE A 117 12.84 -3.87 8.05
C PHE A 117 12.01 -3.73 6.77
N ILE A 118 12.53 -3.03 5.75
CA ILE A 118 11.82 -2.83 4.47
C ILE A 118 11.50 -4.18 3.81
N LYS A 119 12.45 -5.13 3.83
CA LYS A 119 12.23 -6.47 3.29
C LYS A 119 11.09 -7.20 4.03
N ASN A 120 11.09 -7.16 5.36
CA ASN A 120 10.06 -7.79 6.17
C ASN A 120 8.70 -7.10 6.03
N LEU A 121 8.67 -5.78 5.87
CA LEU A 121 7.46 -5.00 5.60
C LEU A 121 6.75 -5.49 4.33
N PHE A 122 7.49 -5.65 3.22
CA PHE A 122 6.89 -6.15 1.98
C PHE A 122 6.48 -7.62 2.04
N LEU A 123 7.21 -8.46 2.77
CA LEU A 123 6.79 -9.84 3.03
C LEU A 123 5.50 -9.89 3.84
N TYR A 124 5.40 -9.07 4.89
CA TYR A 124 4.21 -8.93 5.70
C TYR A 124 3.01 -8.42 4.89
N ALA A 125 3.21 -7.45 4.01
CA ALA A 125 2.18 -6.98 3.09
C ALA A 125 1.69 -8.08 2.14
N GLN A 126 2.59 -8.93 1.63
CA GLN A 126 2.23 -10.09 0.81
C GLN A 126 1.41 -11.13 1.58
N GLU A 127 1.75 -11.40 2.84
CA GLU A 127 0.99 -12.29 3.74
C GLU A 127 -0.42 -11.75 4.02
N ASN A 128 -0.62 -10.42 4.00
CA ASN A 128 -1.86 -9.74 4.38
C ASN A 128 -2.67 -9.16 3.20
N MET A 129 -2.45 -9.66 1.98
CA MET A 129 -3.22 -9.22 0.81
C MET A 129 -4.73 -9.49 0.97
N PRO A 130 -5.62 -8.61 0.46
CA PRO A 130 -5.35 -7.33 -0.21
C PRO A 130 -5.11 -6.19 0.81
N CYS A 131 -3.99 -5.50 0.67
CA CYS A 131 -3.60 -4.37 1.52
C CYS A 131 -3.00 -3.22 0.70
N ILE A 132 -2.93 -2.05 1.32
CA ILE A 132 -2.18 -0.89 0.82
C ILE A 132 -1.07 -0.58 1.83
N VAL A 133 0.15 -0.43 1.31
CA VAL A 133 1.29 0.08 2.10
C VAL A 133 1.37 1.58 1.84
N PHE A 134 1.21 2.36 2.90
CA PHE A 134 1.34 3.81 2.86
C PHE A 134 2.59 4.22 3.64
N ILE A 135 3.42 5.04 3.00
CA ILE A 135 4.67 5.54 3.58
C ILE A 135 4.49 7.05 3.74
N ASP A 136 4.50 7.52 4.99
CA ASP A 136 4.40 8.95 5.38
C ASP A 136 5.75 9.47 5.89
#